data_AF-A0A0B8QW77-F1
#
_entry.id   AF-A0A0B8QW77-F1
#
_cell.length_a   1.000
_cell.length_b   1.000
_cell.length_c   1.000
_cell.angle_alpha   90.00
_cell.angle_beta   90.00
_cell.angle_gamma   90.00
#
_symmetry.space_group_name_H-M   'P 1'
#
loop_
_entity.id
_entity.type
_entity.pdbx_description
1 polymer ?
#
loop_
_entity_poly.entity_id
_entity_poly.type
_entity_poly.pdbx_seq_one_letter_code
_entity_poly.pdbx_strand_id
1 'polypeptide(L)'
;MSPERFQKIHQVLKARQSDLTLCLEEVHKPNNVSAVIRTADAAGVHKIHAVWPDKKMRTLSHTSAGARNWVEVDTHDSAEEAFKA
;
A
#
# COMPACT_ATOMS: atom_id res chain seq x y z
N MET A 1 -12.83 22.09 0.80
CA MET A 1 -12.04 21.38 -0.23
C MET A 1 -11.95 22.28 -1.44
N SER A 2 -10.75 22.64 -1.91
CA SER A 2 -10.62 23.56 -3.05
C SER A 2 -10.90 22.83 -4.38
N PRO A 3 -11.37 23.54 -5.43
CA PRO A 3 -11.58 22.96 -6.75
C PRO A 3 -10.33 22.27 -7.32
N GLU A 4 -9.15 22.84 -7.09
CA GLU A 4 -7.87 22.31 -7.58
C GLU A 4 -7.52 20.99 -6.88
N ARG A 5 -7.73 20.92 -5.56
CA ARG A 5 -7.51 19.68 -4.80
C ARG A 5 -8.49 18.59 -5.26
N PHE A 6 -9.75 18.95 -5.49
CA PHE A 6 -10.76 18.01 -5.98
C PHE A 6 -10.38 17.44 -7.35
N GLN A 7 -9.99 18.29 -8.30
CA GLN A 7 -9.53 17.86 -9.62
C GLN A 7 -8.30 16.95 -9.54
N LYS A 8 -7.33 17.28 -8.68
CA LYS A 8 -6.14 16.45 -8.48
C LYS A 8 -6.49 15.06 -7.93
N ILE A 9 -7.42 14.98 -6.97
CA ILE A 9 -7.92 13.68 -6.46
C ILE A 9 -8.54 12.88 -7.61
N HIS A 10 -9.39 13.50 -8.43
CA HIS A 10 -9.98 12.82 -9.60
C HIS A 10 -8.95 12.32 -10.61
N GLN A 11 -7.91 13.11 -10.89
CA GLN A 11 -6.82 12.70 -11.79
C GLN A 11 -6.08 11.46 -11.25
N VAL A 12 -5.75 11.46 -9.96
CA VAL A 12 -5.09 10.32 -9.31
C VAL A 12 -5.99 9.08 -9.35
N LEU A 13 -7.28 9.21 -9.02
CA LEU A 13 -8.22 8.10 -9.05
C LEU A 13 -8.39 7.49 -10.45
N LYS A 14 -8.40 8.31 -11.51
CA LYS A 14 -8.48 7.83 -12.90
C LYS A 14 -7.25 7.03 -13.35
N ALA A 15 -6.10 7.25 -12.70
CA ALA A 15 -4.86 6.57 -13.02
C ALA A 15 -4.62 5.30 -12.18
N ARG A 16 -5.59 4.89 -11.34
CA ARG A 16 -5.46 3.68 -10.53
C ARG A 16 -5.57 2.42 -11.39
N GLN A 17 -4.75 1.44 -11.05
CA GLN A 17 -4.74 0.11 -11.64
C GLN A 17 -5.43 -0.84 -10.66
N SER A 18 -6.70 -1.16 -10.92
CA SER A 18 -7.50 -2.03 -10.04
C SER A 18 -7.17 -3.52 -10.22
N ASP A 19 -6.51 -3.86 -11.32
CA ASP A 19 -6.08 -5.20 -11.73
C ASP A 19 -4.61 -5.49 -11.39
N LEU A 20 -3.90 -4.54 -10.78
CA LEU A 20 -2.52 -4.69 -10.33
C LEU A 20 -2.42 -4.53 -8.80
N THR A 21 -1.79 -5.52 -8.16
CA THR A 21 -1.50 -5.52 -6.72
C THR A 21 -0.11 -6.08 -6.45
N LEU A 22 0.38 -5.90 -5.23
CA LEU A 22 1.67 -6.43 -4.76
C LEU A 22 1.43 -7.31 -3.53
N CYS A 23 2.15 -8.43 -3.44
CA CYS A 23 2.21 -9.25 -2.24
C CYS A 23 3.63 -9.20 -1.66
N LEU A 24 3.74 -8.80 -0.39
CA LEU A 24 5.00 -8.70 0.34
C LEU A 24 5.09 -9.85 1.34
N GLU A 25 6.00 -10.78 1.09
CA GLU A 25 6.26 -11.91 1.98
C GLU A 25 7.47 -11.61 2.87
N GLU A 26 7.25 -11.61 4.17
CA GLU A 26 8.28 -11.53 5.21
C GLU A 26 9.33 -10.41 5.02
N VAL A 27 8.89 -9.20 4.63
CA VAL A 27 9.82 -8.05 4.52
C VAL A 27 10.28 -7.58 5.91
N HIS A 28 11.49 -7.99 6.31
CA HIS A 28 12.05 -7.78 7.65
C HIS A 28 12.40 -6.34 8.05
N LYS A 29 12.32 -5.36 7.13
CA LYS A 29 12.61 -3.95 7.43
C LYS A 29 11.36 -3.10 7.17
N PRO A 30 10.72 -2.53 8.21
CA PRO A 30 9.52 -1.69 8.04
C PRO A 30 9.72 -0.51 7.07
N ASN A 31 10.93 0.06 7.00
CA ASN A 31 11.27 1.11 6.06
C ASN A 31 11.18 0.67 4.59
N ASN A 32 11.46 -0.60 4.30
CA ASN A 32 11.32 -1.14 2.95
C ASN A 32 9.84 -1.24 2.57
N VAL A 33 8.98 -1.66 3.49
CA VAL A 33 7.52 -1.65 3.25
C VAL A 33 7.01 -0.23 3.00
N SER A 34 7.48 0.76 3.79
CA SER A 34 7.16 2.17 3.53
C SER A 34 7.69 2.69 2.19
N ALA A 35 8.81 2.16 1.68
CA ALA A 35 9.30 2.47 0.33
C ALA A 35 8.38 1.86 -0.73
N VAL A 36 8.00 0.58 -0.58
CA VAL A 36 7.06 -0.10 -1.49
C VAL A 36 5.72 0.64 -1.55
N ILE A 37 5.16 1.07 -0.42
CA ILE A 37 3.88 1.82 -0.40
C ILE A 37 3.98 3.11 -1.23
N ARG A 38 5.11 3.84 -1.14
CA ARG A 38 5.31 5.06 -1.95
C ARG A 38 5.44 4.74 -3.44
N THR A 39 6.12 3.65 -3.77
CA THR A 39 6.24 3.18 -5.16
C THR A 39 4.89 2.71 -5.71
N ALA A 40 4.08 2.01 -4.90
CA ALA A 40 2.74 1.57 -5.24
C ALA A 40 1.81 2.76 -5.56
N ASP A 41 1.79 3.79 -4.70
CA ASP A 41 1.00 5.00 -4.93
C ASP A 41 1.40 5.71 -6.24
N ALA A 42 2.70 5.83 -6.49
CA ALA A 42 3.25 6.44 -7.70
C ALA A 42 2.93 5.63 -8.97
N ALA A 43 2.85 4.30 -8.87
CA ALA A 43 2.51 3.41 -9.98
C ALA A 43 0.99 3.28 -10.20
N GLY A 44 0.15 3.78 -9.30
CA GLY A 44 -1.30 3.64 -9.41
C GLY A 44 -1.88 2.41 -8.72
N VAL A 45 -1.07 1.66 -7.95
CA VAL A 45 -1.54 0.54 -7.13
C VAL A 45 -2.22 1.09 -5.87
N HIS A 46 -3.46 0.66 -5.63
CA HIS A 46 -4.31 1.20 -4.57
C HIS A 46 -4.44 0.26 -3.35
N LYS A 47 -4.05 -1.02 -3.52
CA LYS A 47 -4.06 -2.03 -2.47
C LYS A 47 -2.80 -2.89 -2.60
N ILE A 48 -2.19 -3.24 -1.48
CA ILE A 48 -1.10 -4.22 -1.38
C ILE A 48 -1.41 -5.23 -0.27
N HIS A 49 -0.80 -6.40 -0.35
CA HIS A 49 -0.94 -7.50 0.60
C HIS A 49 0.40 -7.70 1.31
N ALA A 50 0.37 -7.98 2.61
CA ALA A 50 1.57 -8.17 3.41
C ALA A 50 1.43 -9.35 4.39
N VAL A 51 2.41 -10.24 4.36
CA VAL A 51 2.66 -11.26 5.38
C VAL A 51 3.86 -10.81 6.19
N TRP A 52 3.68 -10.64 7.50
CA TRP A 52 4.71 -10.06 8.37
C TRP A 52 5.56 -11.14 9.03
N PRO A 53 6.89 -10.97 9.11
CA PRO A 53 7.74 -11.93 9.83
C PRO A 53 7.48 -11.96 11.35
N ASP A 54 6.97 -10.87 11.92
CA ASP A 54 6.59 -10.77 13.33
C ASP A 54 5.36 -9.87 13.45
N LYS A 55 4.39 -10.25 14.30
CA LYS A 55 3.20 -9.43 14.62
C LYS A 55 3.57 -8.04 15.14
N LYS A 56 4.70 -7.87 15.83
CA LYS A 56 5.21 -6.58 16.31
C LYS A 56 5.64 -5.64 15.16
N MET A 57 5.91 -6.17 13.98
CA MET A 57 6.24 -5.37 12.79
C MET A 57 5.01 -4.83 12.04
N ARG A 58 3.79 -5.30 12.37
CA ARG A 58 2.53 -4.77 11.81
C ARG A 58 2.35 -3.28 12.10
N THR A 59 2.96 -2.79 13.19
CA THR A 59 3.04 -1.36 13.51
C THR A 59 4.05 -0.66 12.58
N LEU A 60 3.61 -0.43 11.35
CA LEU A 60 4.35 0.42 10.43
C LEU A 60 4.33 1.86 10.94
N SER A 61 5.52 2.40 11.26
CA SER A 61 5.68 3.81 11.60
C SER A 61 5.22 4.70 10.43
N HIS A 62 4.80 5.93 10.74
CA HIS A 62 4.19 6.93 9.86
C HIS A 62 5.09 7.45 8.70
N THR A 63 6.04 6.65 8.21
CA THR A 63 7.12 7.04 7.30
C THR A 63 6.75 7.02 5.81
N SER A 64 5.50 6.68 5.44
CA SER A 64 5.06 6.60 4.04
C SER A 64 4.68 7.95 3.41
N ALA A 65 5.02 9.09 4.04
CA ALA A 65 4.79 10.44 3.51
C ALA A 65 3.35 10.73 3.00
N GLY A 66 2.34 10.13 3.62
CA GLY A 66 0.93 10.29 3.24
C GLY A 66 0.42 9.33 2.13
N ALA A 67 1.30 8.56 1.49
CA ALA A 67 0.91 7.52 0.51
C ALA A 67 0.00 6.44 1.13
N ARG A 68 0.11 6.20 2.44
CA ARG A 68 -0.80 5.32 3.19
C ARG A 68 -2.28 5.74 3.16
N ASN A 69 -2.56 7.01 2.88
CA ASN A 69 -3.96 7.47 2.72
C ASN A 69 -4.56 7.02 1.38
N TRP A 70 -3.72 6.49 0.49
CA TRP A 70 -4.05 6.19 -0.90
C TRP A 70 -3.80 4.73 -1.29
N VAL A 71 -2.99 4.03 -0.50
CA VAL A 71 -2.66 2.61 -0.67
C VAL A 71 -3.02 1.87 0.61
N GLU A 72 -4.00 0.99 0.49
CA GLU A 72 -4.40 0.07 1.56
C GLU A 72 -3.36 -1.04 1.71
N VAL A 73 -3.06 -1.44 2.95
CA VAL A 73 -2.18 -2.56 3.26
C VAL A 73 -3.00 -3.64 3.95
N ASP A 74 -3.37 -4.66 3.19
CA ASP A 74 -4.09 -5.83 3.69
C ASP A 74 -3.11 -6.82 4.30
N THR A 75 -3.36 -7.25 5.53
CA THR A 75 -2.42 -8.09 6.28
C THR A 75 -2.96 -9.50 6.41
N HIS A 76 -2.14 -10.47 6.04
CA HIS A 76 -2.49 -11.89 6.02
C HIS A 76 -1.61 -12.67 6.99
N ASP A 77 -2.09 -13.82 7.46
CA ASP A 77 -1.30 -14.71 8.32
C ASP A 77 -0.43 -15.67 7.50
N SER A 78 -0.71 -15.84 6.19
CA SER A 78 0.07 -16.65 5.24
C SER A 78 0.04 -16.09 3.81
N ALA A 79 0.98 -16.53 2.96
CA ALA A 79 1.01 -16.15 1.55
C ALA A 79 -0.18 -16.75 0.78
N GLU A 80 -0.61 -17.95 1.14
CA GLU A 80 -1.76 -18.62 0.55
C GLU A 80 -3.08 -17.86 0.80
N GLU A 81 -3.24 -17.25 1.97
CA GLU A 81 -4.37 -16.34 2.25
C GLU A 81 -4.26 -15.09 1.38
N ALA A 82 -3.07 -14.50 1.28
CA ALA A 82 -2.83 -13.30 0.48
C ALA A 82 -3.14 -13.51 -1.01
N PHE A 83 -2.84 -14.68 -1.57
CA PHE A 83 -3.10 -15.00 -2.98
C PHE A 83 -4.57 -15.29 -3.31
N LYS A 84 -5.41 -15.57 -2.30
CA LYS A 84 -6.84 -15.83 -2.48
C LYS A 84 -7.72 -14.60 -2.29
N ALA A 85 -7.17 -13.56 -1.67
CA ALA A 85 -7.85 -12.29 -1.38
C ALA A 85 -8.05 -11.44 -2.65
#